data_AF-A0A5B8T5W5-F1
#
_entry.id   AF-A0A5B8T5W5-F1
#
_cell.length_a   1.000
_cell.length_b   1.000
_cell.length_c   1.000
_cell.angle_alpha   90.00
_cell.angle_beta   90.00
_cell.angle_gamma   90.00
#
_symmetry.space_group_name_H-M   'P 1'
#
loop_
_entity.id
_entity.type
_entity.pdbx_description
1 polymer ?
#
loop_
_entity_poly.entity_id
_entity_poly.type
_entity_poly.pdbx_seq_one_letter_code
_entity_poly.pdbx_strand_id
1 'polypeptide(L)'
;MEKIKQNKIWITIVVIGIIVIGILLAMLHQQKQNSPEAQSSSYVSSAKASSASTSVQDKNNEKVYAKKAASMKGHVYSDYFTSWSKQDFKNWANEYLSKPESERHQDGVKESFGTSTSWENSDTNMTYPLDKIAKQIQTDGVATNYYDTVKEFNKANPGFNPDDIKK
;
A
#
# COMPACT_ATOMS: atom_id res chain seq x y z
N MET A 1 62.24 -61.93 4.79
CA MET A 1 61.26 -61.23 3.92
C MET A 1 60.14 -60.57 4.76
N GLU A 2 60.45 -59.84 5.84
CA GLU A 2 59.41 -59.26 6.72
C GLU A 2 59.18 -57.74 6.51
N LYS A 3 60.22 -56.98 6.14
CA LYS A 3 60.11 -55.52 5.96
C LYS A 3 59.22 -55.09 4.78
N ILE A 4 59.11 -55.90 3.73
CA ILE A 4 58.29 -55.58 2.54
C ILE A 4 56.79 -55.85 2.78
N LYS A 5 56.43 -56.80 3.67
CA LYS A 5 55.03 -57.10 3.99
C LYS A 5 54.40 -56.04 4.91
N GLN A 6 55.14 -55.51 5.88
CA GLN A 6 54.62 -54.47 6.78
C GLN A 6 54.32 -53.14 6.07
N ASN A 7 55.14 -52.71 5.09
CA ASN A 7 54.88 -51.49 4.33
C ASN A 7 53.58 -51.54 3.51
N LYS A 8 53.23 -52.71 2.93
CA LYS A 8 51.98 -52.86 2.16
C LYS A 8 50.73 -52.77 3.03
N ILE A 9 50.80 -53.32 4.25
CA ILE A 9 49.69 -53.27 5.22
C ILE A 9 49.50 -51.84 5.76
N TRP A 10 50.59 -51.12 6.03
CA TRP A 10 50.53 -49.73 6.49
C TRP A 10 49.91 -48.78 5.45
N ILE A 11 50.30 -48.92 4.17
CA ILE A 11 49.73 -48.14 3.07
C ILE A 11 48.23 -48.41 2.92
N THR A 12 47.82 -49.68 3.04
CA THR A 12 46.40 -50.07 2.89
C THR A 12 45.52 -49.46 3.98
N ILE A 13 46.00 -49.44 5.24
CA ILE A 13 45.27 -48.86 6.38
C ILE A 13 45.14 -47.34 6.23
N VAL A 14 46.20 -46.65 5.79
CA VAL A 14 46.18 -45.19 5.58
C VAL A 14 45.21 -44.81 4.46
N VAL A 15 45.18 -45.56 3.36
CA VAL A 15 44.27 -45.29 2.23
C VAL A 15 42.80 -45.48 2.64
N ILE A 16 42.48 -46.53 3.38
CA ILE A 16 41.10 -46.77 3.88
C ILE A 16 40.68 -45.66 4.85
N GLY A 17 41.57 -45.20 5.73
CA GLY A 17 41.28 -44.09 6.65
C GLY A 17 40.93 -42.78 5.95
N ILE A 18 41.64 -42.43 4.87
CA ILE A 18 41.37 -41.21 4.09
C ILE A 18 40.01 -41.27 3.39
N ILE A 19 39.63 -42.44 2.86
CA ILE A 19 38.33 -42.63 2.18
C ILE A 19 37.16 -42.45 3.17
N VAL A 20 37.27 -43.01 4.38
CA VAL A 20 36.22 -42.90 5.40
C VAL A 20 36.04 -41.44 5.86
N ILE A 21 37.13 -40.70 6.04
CA ILE A 21 37.07 -39.27 6.37
C ILE A 21 36.40 -38.47 5.24
N GLY A 22 36.69 -38.80 3.98
CA GLY A 22 36.04 -38.19 2.82
C GLY A 22 34.52 -38.39 2.80
N ILE A 23 34.04 -39.61 3.10
CA ILE A 23 32.61 -39.92 3.16
C ILE A 23 31.92 -39.20 4.33
N LEU A 24 32.56 -39.16 5.50
CA LEU A 24 32.03 -38.45 6.68
C LEU A 24 31.94 -36.93 6.45
N LEU A 25 32.94 -36.33 5.78
CA LEU A 25 32.90 -34.91 5.40
C LEU A 25 31.81 -34.61 4.36
N ALA A 26 31.54 -35.53 3.44
CA ALA A 26 30.45 -35.38 2.47
C ALA A 26 29.07 -35.45 3.14
N MET A 27 28.89 -36.37 4.10
CA MET A 27 27.65 -36.47 4.89
C MET A 27 27.43 -35.24 5.78
N LEU A 28 28.49 -34.68 6.38
CA LEU A 28 28.41 -33.45 7.17
C LEU A 28 27.99 -32.24 6.33
N HIS A 29 28.47 -32.16 5.08
CA HIS A 29 28.04 -31.11 4.13
C HIS A 29 26.57 -31.28 3.70
N GLN A 30 26.10 -32.51 3.49
CA GLN A 30 24.69 -32.78 3.18
C GLN A 30 23.76 -32.47 4.36
N GLN A 31 24.16 -32.79 5.60
CA GLN A 31 23.37 -32.41 6.79
C GLN A 31 23.30 -30.89 6.98
N LYS A 32 24.36 -30.14 6.65
CA LYS A 32 24.37 -28.67 6.77
C LYS A 32 23.41 -28.00 5.78
N GLN A 33 23.22 -28.58 4.59
CA GLN A 33 22.30 -28.05 3.57
C GLN A 33 20.83 -28.38 3.86
N ASN A 34 20.55 -29.49 4.54
CA ASN A 34 19.20 -29.91 4.92
C ASN A 34 18.81 -29.53 6.37
N SER A 35 19.62 -28.69 7.02
CA SER A 35 19.31 -28.14 8.34
C SER A 35 18.09 -27.19 8.26
N PRO A 36 17.22 -27.18 9.29
CA PRO A 36 16.15 -26.18 9.41
C PRO A 36 16.64 -24.73 9.26
N GLU A 37 17.89 -24.47 9.68
CA GLU A 37 18.54 -23.16 9.56
C GLU A 37 18.81 -22.78 8.10
N ALA A 38 19.18 -23.74 7.24
CA ALA A 38 19.38 -23.51 5.80
C ALA A 38 18.05 -23.24 5.07
N GLN A 39 16.97 -23.93 5.46
CA GLN A 39 15.63 -23.67 4.93
C GLN A 39 15.04 -22.34 5.44
N SER A 40 15.32 -21.95 6.68
CA SER A 40 14.90 -20.65 7.20
C SER A 40 15.63 -19.48 6.51
N SER A 41 16.92 -19.62 6.17
CA SER A 41 17.65 -18.60 5.43
C SER A 41 17.14 -18.42 4.00
N SER A 42 16.73 -19.49 3.32
CA SER A 42 16.15 -19.43 1.98
C SER A 42 14.75 -18.79 2.00
N TYR A 43 13.93 -19.08 3.01
CA TYR A 43 12.63 -18.43 3.20
C TYR A 43 12.75 -16.92 3.51
N VAL A 44 13.69 -16.54 4.37
CA VAL A 44 13.99 -15.12 4.64
C VAL A 44 14.53 -14.42 3.38
N SER A 45 15.35 -15.11 2.59
CA SER A 45 15.88 -14.56 1.33
C SER A 45 14.79 -14.41 0.28
N SER A 46 13.87 -15.38 0.13
CA SER A 46 12.76 -15.30 -0.82
C SER A 46 11.73 -14.26 -0.39
N ALA A 47 11.43 -14.14 0.90
CA ALA A 47 10.57 -13.08 1.42
C ALA A 47 11.19 -11.70 1.18
N LYS A 48 12.48 -11.52 1.47
CA LYS A 48 13.20 -10.27 1.23
C LYS A 48 13.31 -9.92 -0.27
N ALA A 49 13.52 -10.91 -1.14
CA ALA A 49 13.54 -10.72 -2.59
C ALA A 49 12.15 -10.39 -3.15
N SER A 50 11.10 -11.02 -2.63
CA SER A 50 9.71 -10.72 -3.00
C SER A 50 9.34 -9.30 -2.57
N SER A 51 9.63 -8.92 -1.32
CA SER A 51 9.39 -7.57 -0.81
C SER A 51 10.20 -6.51 -1.57
N ALA A 52 11.43 -6.81 -1.96
CA ALA A 52 12.23 -5.91 -2.80
C ALA A 52 11.64 -5.75 -4.21
N SER A 53 11.11 -6.84 -4.78
CA SER A 53 10.46 -6.83 -6.11
C SER A 53 9.16 -6.02 -6.07
N THR A 54 8.33 -6.19 -5.03
CA THR A 54 7.13 -5.38 -4.80
C THR A 54 7.47 -3.91 -4.64
N SER A 55 8.50 -3.57 -3.85
CA SER A 55 8.93 -2.16 -3.67
C SER A 55 9.37 -1.48 -4.97
N VAL A 56 10.02 -2.21 -5.88
CA VAL A 56 10.39 -1.68 -7.21
C VAL A 56 9.15 -1.52 -8.09
N GLN A 57 8.22 -2.48 -8.04
CA GLN A 57 6.96 -2.41 -8.76
C GLN A 57 6.08 -1.25 -8.29
N ASP A 58 5.97 -1.03 -6.97
CA ASP A 58 5.22 0.08 -6.38
C ASP A 58 5.77 1.42 -6.85
N LYS A 59 7.09 1.62 -6.81
CA LYS A 59 7.74 2.84 -7.32
C LYS A 59 7.53 3.05 -8.82
N ASN A 60 7.49 1.99 -9.60
CA ASN A 60 7.20 2.08 -11.03
C ASN A 60 5.73 2.43 -11.28
N ASN A 61 4.82 1.83 -10.51
CA ASN A 61 3.39 2.13 -10.57
C ASN A 61 3.11 3.58 -10.20
N GLU A 62 3.70 4.10 -9.11
CA GLU A 62 3.59 5.51 -8.72
C GLU A 62 3.98 6.47 -9.86
N LYS A 63 5.08 6.18 -10.57
CA LYS A 63 5.50 7.00 -11.73
C LYS A 63 4.50 6.93 -12.89
N VAL A 64 3.97 5.75 -13.17
CA VAL A 64 2.95 5.55 -14.23
C VAL A 64 1.66 6.28 -13.86
N TYR A 65 1.20 6.14 -12.63
CA TYR A 65 0.01 6.80 -12.11
C TYR A 65 0.16 8.32 -12.08
N ALA A 66 1.30 8.84 -11.64
CA ALA A 66 1.58 10.27 -11.68
C ALA A 66 1.55 10.83 -13.11
N LYS A 67 2.14 10.12 -14.09
CA LYS A 67 2.09 10.51 -15.50
C LYS A 67 0.65 10.52 -16.02
N LYS A 68 -0.14 9.51 -15.65
CA LYS A 68 -1.54 9.40 -16.04
C LYS A 68 -2.40 10.50 -15.41
N ALA A 69 -2.30 10.69 -14.11
CA ALA A 69 -2.99 11.74 -13.35
C ALA A 69 -2.69 13.14 -13.90
N ALA A 70 -1.46 13.40 -14.33
CA ALA A 70 -1.07 14.67 -14.96
C ALA A 70 -1.78 14.96 -16.30
N SER A 71 -2.27 13.92 -16.99
CA SER A 71 -3.00 14.07 -18.26
C SER A 71 -4.52 14.14 -18.08
N MET A 72 -5.02 13.74 -16.91
CA MET A 72 -6.45 13.73 -16.60
C MET A 72 -6.92 15.11 -16.15
N LYS A 73 -8.18 15.41 -16.47
CA LYS A 73 -8.86 16.65 -16.08
C LYS A 73 -9.97 16.35 -15.09
N GLY A 74 -10.34 17.35 -14.30
CA GLY A 74 -11.44 17.28 -13.34
C GLY A 74 -10.99 17.52 -11.91
N HIS A 75 -11.94 17.98 -11.12
CA HIS A 75 -11.83 18.14 -9.68
C HIS A 75 -12.10 16.80 -8.99
N VAL A 76 -11.49 16.60 -7.83
CA VAL A 76 -11.68 15.38 -7.02
C VAL A 76 -12.12 15.78 -5.63
N TYR A 77 -13.15 15.13 -5.10
CA TYR A 77 -13.58 15.27 -3.72
C TYR A 77 -13.64 13.90 -3.06
N SER A 78 -12.85 13.73 -2.00
CA SER A 78 -12.53 12.42 -1.43
C SER A 78 -11.89 11.51 -2.48
N ASP A 79 -12.63 10.54 -3.02
CA ASP A 79 -12.23 9.59 -4.06
C ASP A 79 -13.15 9.62 -5.30
N TYR A 80 -13.98 10.67 -5.42
CA TYR A 80 -14.91 10.85 -6.54
C TYR A 80 -14.53 12.04 -7.40
N PHE A 81 -14.80 11.94 -8.69
CA PHE A 81 -14.92 13.13 -9.52
C PHE A 81 -16.06 14.00 -9.01
N THR A 82 -15.79 15.29 -8.89
CA THR A 82 -16.79 16.29 -8.57
C THR A 82 -16.92 17.30 -9.70
N SER A 83 -18.15 17.73 -9.96
CA SER A 83 -18.41 18.88 -10.82
C SER A 83 -18.26 20.23 -10.10
N TRP A 84 -18.08 20.23 -8.79
CA TRP A 84 -17.98 21.45 -7.98
C TRP A 84 -16.55 22.00 -8.00
N SER A 85 -16.46 23.32 -8.18
CA SER A 85 -15.25 24.09 -7.93
C SER A 85 -15.14 24.49 -6.46
N LYS A 86 -13.97 25.00 -6.05
CA LYS A 86 -13.78 25.64 -4.73
C LYS A 86 -14.85 26.67 -4.40
N GLN A 87 -15.29 27.45 -5.39
CA GLN A 87 -16.28 28.50 -5.17
C GLN A 87 -17.67 27.92 -4.90
N ASP A 88 -18.02 26.80 -5.54
CA ASP A 88 -19.30 26.12 -5.33
C ASP A 88 -19.39 25.60 -3.88
N PHE A 89 -18.32 24.99 -3.37
CA PHE A 89 -18.23 24.59 -1.96
C PHE A 89 -18.43 25.77 -1.00
N LYS A 90 -17.78 26.91 -1.25
CA LYS A 90 -17.93 28.11 -0.43
C LYS A 90 -19.35 28.66 -0.46
N ASN A 91 -19.93 28.76 -1.66
CA ASN A 91 -21.29 29.27 -1.85
C ASN A 91 -22.29 28.38 -1.11
N TRP A 92 -22.19 27.06 -1.29
CA TRP A 92 -23.03 26.10 -0.58
C TRP A 92 -22.88 26.20 0.93
N ALA A 93 -21.65 26.25 1.46
CA ALA A 93 -21.42 26.30 2.90
C ALA A 93 -22.03 27.56 3.53
N ASN A 94 -21.92 28.71 2.84
CA ASN A 94 -22.53 29.95 3.27
C ASN A 94 -24.06 29.88 3.23
N GLU A 95 -24.64 29.34 2.16
CA GLU A 95 -26.08 29.16 2.06
C GLU A 95 -26.61 28.21 3.14
N TYR A 96 -25.98 27.05 3.31
CA TYR A 96 -26.35 26.04 4.29
C TYR A 96 -26.31 26.60 5.73
N LEU A 97 -25.25 27.32 6.10
CA LEU A 97 -25.11 27.89 7.44
C LEU A 97 -25.96 29.14 7.68
N SER A 98 -26.48 29.77 6.63
CA SER A 98 -27.45 30.87 6.74
C SER A 98 -28.84 30.38 7.19
N LYS A 99 -29.16 29.10 6.99
CA LYS A 99 -30.41 28.48 7.41
C LYS A 99 -30.39 28.19 8.92
N PRO A 100 -31.54 28.30 9.62
CA PRO A 100 -31.63 27.97 11.03
C PRO A 100 -31.34 26.48 11.29
N GLU A 101 -30.87 26.15 12.49
CA GLU A 101 -30.55 24.77 12.89
C GLU A 101 -31.71 23.80 12.68
N SER A 102 -32.93 24.25 12.96
CA SER A 102 -34.16 23.47 12.78
C SER A 102 -34.45 23.07 11.35
N GLU A 103 -33.89 23.77 10.35
CA GLU A 103 -34.05 23.43 8.93
C GLU A 103 -32.90 22.55 8.44
N ARG A 104 -31.67 22.85 8.88
CA ARG A 104 -30.50 22.12 8.40
C ARG A 104 -30.31 20.76 9.06
N HIS A 105 -30.79 20.54 10.29
CA HIS A 105 -30.62 19.27 11.01
C HIS A 105 -31.69 18.21 10.71
N GLN A 106 -32.68 18.50 9.84
CA GLN A 106 -33.77 17.56 9.54
C GLN A 106 -33.28 16.30 8.81
N ASP A 107 -33.95 15.17 9.06
CA ASP A 107 -33.80 13.96 8.24
C ASP A 107 -34.16 14.28 6.77
N GLY A 108 -33.44 13.68 5.81
CA GLY A 108 -33.65 13.92 4.37
C GLY A 108 -32.89 15.10 3.77
N VAL A 109 -32.29 15.96 4.60
CA VAL A 109 -31.37 17.01 4.11
C VAL A 109 -30.07 16.36 3.66
N LYS A 110 -29.81 16.41 2.34
CA LYS A 110 -28.66 15.76 1.72
C LYS A 110 -28.00 16.64 0.67
N GLU A 111 -26.70 16.41 0.48
CA GLU A 111 -25.92 17.02 -0.58
C GLU A 111 -24.95 16.00 -1.17
N SER A 112 -24.75 16.04 -2.48
CA SER A 112 -23.82 15.19 -3.23
C SER A 112 -22.49 15.85 -3.56
N PHE A 113 -22.43 17.18 -3.45
CA PHE A 113 -21.26 17.99 -3.82
C PHE A 113 -20.79 17.69 -5.24
N GLY A 114 -21.74 17.46 -6.16
CA GLY A 114 -21.45 17.14 -7.56
C GLY A 114 -20.78 15.78 -7.79
N THR A 115 -20.86 14.85 -6.82
CA THR A 115 -20.37 13.47 -6.93
C THR A 115 -21.53 12.48 -7.09
N SER A 116 -21.23 11.21 -7.36
CA SER A 116 -22.24 10.13 -7.39
C SER A 116 -22.67 9.64 -6.00
N THR A 117 -22.03 10.12 -4.93
CA THR A 117 -22.41 9.80 -3.55
C THR A 117 -23.03 11.03 -2.88
N SER A 118 -23.82 10.81 -1.83
CA SER A 118 -24.41 11.90 -1.04
C SER A 118 -24.16 11.71 0.45
N TRP A 119 -24.05 12.82 1.14
CA TRP A 119 -24.03 12.92 2.59
C TRP A 119 -25.41 13.41 3.03
N GLU A 120 -25.97 12.75 4.02
CA GLU A 120 -27.31 13.04 4.51
C GLU A 120 -27.24 13.27 6.02
N ASN A 121 -27.94 14.29 6.47
CA ASN A 121 -28.16 14.54 7.88
C ASN A 121 -29.23 13.60 8.42
N SER A 122 -29.09 13.25 9.68
CA SER A 122 -30.13 12.54 10.40
C SER A 122 -30.38 13.16 11.76
N ASP A 123 -31.57 13.74 11.94
CA ASP A 123 -32.06 14.20 13.24
C ASP A 123 -32.31 13.01 14.16
N THR A 124 -32.91 11.95 13.61
CA THR A 124 -33.20 10.70 14.32
C THR A 124 -31.96 10.10 14.98
N ASN A 125 -30.80 10.16 14.30
CA ASN A 125 -29.52 9.65 14.79
C ASN A 125 -28.57 10.75 15.30
N MET A 126 -29.05 11.99 15.42
CA MET A 126 -28.27 13.17 15.81
C MET A 126 -26.93 13.32 15.05
N THR A 127 -26.94 13.00 13.76
CA THR A 127 -25.76 12.90 12.91
C THR A 127 -25.83 13.93 11.78
N TYR A 128 -25.01 14.98 11.85
CA TYR A 128 -25.07 16.13 10.94
C TYR A 128 -23.77 16.32 10.15
N PRO A 129 -23.42 15.42 9.19
CA PRO A 129 -22.21 15.54 8.40
C PRO A 129 -22.14 16.85 7.60
N LEU A 130 -23.27 17.34 7.08
CA LEU A 130 -23.29 18.57 6.29
C LEU A 130 -22.93 19.80 7.13
N ASP A 131 -23.32 19.82 8.40
CA ASP A 131 -22.96 20.91 9.33
C ASP A 131 -21.45 20.92 9.63
N LYS A 132 -20.85 19.74 9.80
CA LYS A 132 -19.40 19.60 9.94
C LYS A 132 -18.66 20.08 8.69
N ILE A 133 -19.11 19.65 7.51
CA ILE A 133 -18.49 20.03 6.23
C ILE A 133 -18.61 21.54 6.01
N ALA A 134 -19.78 22.14 6.23
CA ALA A 134 -19.99 23.57 6.03
C ALA A 134 -19.13 24.43 6.96
N LYS A 135 -19.04 24.08 8.26
CA LYS A 135 -18.19 24.78 9.23
C LYS A 135 -16.71 24.66 8.89
N GLN A 136 -16.29 23.49 8.42
CA GLN A 136 -14.93 23.23 7.98
C GLN A 136 -14.59 24.07 6.73
N ILE A 137 -15.50 24.18 5.76
CA ILE A 137 -15.34 25.07 4.59
C ILE A 137 -15.24 26.54 4.99
N GLN A 138 -16.04 27.02 5.96
CA GLN A 138 -15.91 28.40 6.46
C GLN A 138 -14.54 28.70 7.07
N THR A 139 -13.92 27.71 7.70
CA THR A 139 -12.63 27.85 8.37
C THR A 139 -11.46 27.73 7.39
N ASP A 140 -11.47 26.71 6.55
CA ASP A 140 -10.34 26.36 5.68
C ASP A 140 -10.48 26.96 4.27
N GLY A 141 -11.66 27.50 3.95
CA GLY A 141 -12.02 28.01 2.63
C GLY A 141 -12.33 26.93 1.59
N VAL A 142 -12.18 25.64 1.91
CA VAL A 142 -12.46 24.53 1.00
C VAL A 142 -12.80 23.25 1.78
N ALA A 143 -13.55 22.33 1.16
CA ALA A 143 -13.86 21.05 1.78
C ALA A 143 -12.58 20.21 1.94
N THR A 144 -12.47 19.49 3.05
CA THR A 144 -11.36 18.55 3.27
C THR A 144 -11.36 17.49 2.17
N ASN A 145 -10.19 17.07 1.69
CA ASN A 145 -10.02 16.13 0.58
C ASN A 145 -10.59 16.60 -0.76
N TYR A 146 -10.79 17.90 -0.94
CA TYR A 146 -10.99 18.48 -2.26
C TYR A 146 -9.65 18.80 -2.93
N TYR A 147 -9.53 18.51 -4.22
CA TYR A 147 -8.37 18.78 -5.05
C TYR A 147 -8.82 19.43 -6.36
N ASP A 148 -8.13 20.50 -6.79
CA ASP A 148 -8.51 21.21 -8.02
C ASP A 148 -8.23 20.37 -9.26
N THR A 149 -7.33 19.39 -9.16
CA THR A 149 -6.97 18.51 -10.27
C THR A 149 -6.71 17.08 -9.81
N VAL A 150 -6.94 16.13 -10.70
CA VAL A 150 -6.53 14.72 -10.52
C VAL A 150 -5.03 14.60 -10.21
N LYS A 151 -4.20 15.49 -10.77
CA LYS A 151 -2.76 15.56 -10.48
C LYS A 151 -2.48 15.89 -9.02
N GLU A 152 -3.19 16.87 -8.45
CA GLU A 152 -3.05 17.23 -7.03
C GLU A 152 -3.50 16.09 -6.12
N PHE A 153 -4.62 15.45 -6.45
CA PHE A 153 -5.10 14.28 -5.74
C PHE A 153 -4.07 13.14 -5.74
N ASN A 154 -3.52 12.77 -6.89
CA ASN A 154 -2.50 11.73 -6.98
C ASN A 154 -1.18 12.14 -6.29
N LYS A 155 -0.81 13.43 -6.30
CA LYS A 155 0.36 13.89 -5.53
C LYS A 155 0.18 13.66 -4.03
N ALA A 156 -1.03 13.83 -3.51
CA ALA A 156 -1.36 13.50 -2.12
C ALA A 156 -1.49 11.98 -1.88
N ASN A 157 -1.79 11.20 -2.93
CA ASN A 157 -2.02 9.76 -2.91
C ASN A 157 -1.20 9.04 -3.99
N PRO A 158 0.14 8.98 -3.90
CA PRO A 158 1.02 8.59 -5.01
C PRO A 158 0.81 7.16 -5.53
N GLY A 159 0.37 6.23 -4.66
CA GLY A 159 0.05 4.85 -5.03
C GLY A 159 -1.36 4.64 -5.58
N PHE A 160 -2.22 5.67 -5.58
CA PHE A 160 -3.59 5.56 -6.06
C PHE A 160 -3.62 5.59 -7.59
N ASN A 161 -4.16 4.54 -8.20
CA ASN A 161 -4.37 4.50 -9.64
C ASN A 161 -5.49 5.50 -10.02
N PRO A 162 -5.21 6.53 -10.82
CA PRO A 162 -6.21 7.56 -11.11
C PRO A 162 -7.42 7.07 -11.91
N ASP A 163 -7.40 5.86 -12.50
CA ASP A 163 -8.60 5.23 -13.06
C ASP A 163 -9.62 4.81 -12.01
N ASP A 164 -9.17 4.57 -10.78
CA ASP A 164 -10.01 4.09 -9.68
C ASP A 164 -10.77 5.24 -9.01
N ILE A 165 -10.57 6.49 -9.48
CA ILE A 165 -11.38 7.63 -9.07
C ILE A 165 -12.80 7.40 -9.56
N LYS A 166 -13.74 7.37 -8.62
CA LYS A 166 -15.14 7.04 -8.87
C LYS A 166 -15.83 8.17 -9.62
N LYS A 167 -16.77 7.80 -10.48
CA LYS A 167 -17.63 8.73 -11.23
C LYS A 167 -18.97 8.86 -10.55
#